data_AF-A0A661V4C7-F1
#
_entry.id   AF-A0A661V4C7-F1
#
_cell.length_a   1.000
_cell.length_b   1.000
_cell.length_c   1.000
_cell.angle_alpha   90.00
_cell.angle_beta   90.00
_cell.angle_gamma   90.00
#
_symmetry.space_group_name_H-M   'P 1'
#
loop_
_entity.id
_entity.type
_entity.pdbx_description
1 polymer ?
#
loop_
_entity_poly.entity_id
_entity_poly.type
_entity_poly.pdbx_seq_one_letter_code
_entity_poly.pdbx_strand_id
1 'polypeptide(L)'
;MDKSVSLTARLLDATRANHKEIGRFLKFSVVGTLGTAIDFGLLNLLVQFAEFQKVVANVCSFTAAVISNFVWNRLWVYPETRGDPLRKQFAQFFVVNAAGLLINTAIFYLTDRWFLGEASLLAGPVGALATAIGMAHFDLAYNGAKTIATGVVLFWNFFVNRFWTFRHVR
;
A
#
# COMPACT_ATOMS: atom_id res chain seq x y z
N MET A 1 -5.71 12.09 45.30
CA MET A 1 -5.35 13.03 44.21
C MET A 1 -4.45 12.41 43.12
N ASP A 2 -4.09 11.11 43.21
CA ASP A 2 -3.03 10.49 42.39
C ASP A 2 -3.54 9.75 41.14
N LYS A 3 -4.76 9.18 41.19
CA LYS A 3 -5.32 8.41 40.06
C LYS A 3 -5.61 9.25 38.82
N SER A 4 -6.06 10.49 38.96
CA SER A 4 -6.39 11.37 37.83
C SER A 4 -5.15 11.80 37.05
N VAL A 5 -4.03 12.06 37.74
CA VAL A 5 -2.73 12.40 37.12
C VAL A 5 -2.14 11.20 36.37
N SER A 6 -2.29 9.98 36.92
CA SER A 6 -1.88 8.76 36.22
C SER A 6 -2.71 8.50 34.95
N LEU A 7 -3.99 8.86 34.95
CA LEU A 7 -4.89 8.62 33.83
C LEU A 7 -4.65 9.63 32.71
N THR A 8 -4.48 10.91 33.03
CA THR A 8 -4.12 11.94 32.05
C THR A 8 -2.75 11.68 31.43
N ALA A 9 -1.76 11.26 32.21
CA ALA A 9 -0.45 10.86 31.68
C ALA A 9 -0.55 9.69 30.68
N ARG A 10 -1.33 8.64 31.01
CA ARG A 10 -1.55 7.50 30.11
C ARG A 10 -2.32 7.89 28.84
N LEU A 11 -3.28 8.80 28.93
CA LEU A 11 -4.02 9.31 27.77
C LEU A 11 -3.15 10.18 26.87
N LEU A 12 -2.29 11.02 27.45
CA LEU A 12 -1.33 11.83 26.71
C LEU A 12 -0.27 10.98 26.02
N ASP A 13 0.22 9.92 26.68
CA ASP A 13 1.17 8.98 26.07
C ASP A 13 0.52 8.18 24.93
N ALA A 14 -0.72 7.73 25.10
CA ALA A 14 -1.47 7.02 24.06
C ALA A 14 -1.74 7.90 22.84
N THR A 15 -2.14 9.17 23.04
CA THR A 15 -2.36 10.12 21.94
C THR A 15 -1.05 10.47 21.22
N ARG A 16 0.05 10.67 21.97
CA ARG A 16 1.36 10.96 21.38
C ARG A 16 1.94 9.79 20.58
N ALA A 17 1.71 8.55 21.04
CA ALA A 17 2.06 7.35 20.31
C ALA A 17 1.28 7.25 18.98
N ASN A 18 -0.05 7.46 19.02
CA ASN A 18 -0.88 7.46 17.81
C ASN A 18 -0.46 8.52 16.79
N HIS A 19 -0.13 9.75 17.22
CA HIS A 19 0.32 10.80 16.30
C HIS A 19 1.64 10.44 15.59
N LYS A 20 2.58 9.78 16.28
CA LYS A 20 3.82 9.31 15.65
C LYS A 20 3.57 8.22 14.62
N GLU A 21 2.67 7.28 14.91
CA GLU A 21 2.32 6.20 13.99
C GLU A 21 1.60 6.72 12.74
N ILE A 22 0.68 7.69 12.90
CA ILE A 22 0.04 8.37 11.76
C ILE A 22 1.09 9.09 10.89
N GLY A 23 2.05 9.77 11.51
CA GLY A 23 3.14 10.41 10.77
C GLY A 23 3.99 9.41 9.97
N ARG A 24 4.30 8.24 10.54
CA ARG A 24 5.02 7.15 9.84
C ARG A 24 4.17 6.56 8.70
N PHE A 25 2.88 6.35 8.93
CA PHE A 25 1.93 5.89 7.92
C PHE A 25 1.84 6.85 6.73
N LEU A 26 1.72 8.16 6.99
CA LEU A 26 1.66 9.17 5.95
C LEU A 26 2.95 9.19 5.13
N LYS A 27 4.12 9.14 5.77
CA LYS A 27 5.40 9.06 5.05
C LYS A 27 5.51 7.78 4.23
N PHE A 28 5.11 6.63 4.78
CA PHE A 28 5.07 5.36 4.04
C PHE A 28 4.18 5.46 2.79
N SER A 29 2.97 6.00 2.93
CA SER A 29 2.05 6.22 1.82
C SER A 29 2.62 7.19 0.78
N VAL A 30 3.26 8.29 1.19
CA VAL A 30 3.93 9.23 0.28
C VAL A 30 5.04 8.53 -0.50
N VAL A 31 5.87 7.73 0.16
CA VAL A 31 6.95 6.99 -0.50
C VAL A 31 6.41 5.93 -1.46
N GLY A 32 5.32 5.24 -1.11
CA GLY A 32 4.63 4.31 -1.99
C GLY A 32 4.06 4.97 -3.25
N THR A 33 3.41 6.14 -3.08
CA THR A 33 2.91 6.95 -4.20
C THR A 33 4.05 7.45 -5.09
N LEU A 34 5.16 7.88 -4.49
CA LEU A 34 6.36 8.29 -5.22
C LEU A 34 6.95 7.12 -6.03
N GLY A 35 7.05 5.93 -5.44
CA GLY A 35 7.49 4.73 -6.13
C GLY A 35 6.59 4.40 -7.32
N THR A 36 5.27 4.51 -7.14
CA THR A 36 4.29 4.31 -8.23
C THR A 36 4.46 5.36 -9.33
N ALA A 37 4.63 6.63 -8.98
CA ALA A 37 4.88 7.69 -9.95
C ALA A 37 6.19 7.48 -10.74
N ILE A 38 7.23 6.98 -10.07
CA ILE A 38 8.50 6.59 -10.71
C ILE A 38 8.28 5.43 -11.68
N ASP A 39 7.52 4.39 -11.29
CA ASP A 39 7.21 3.26 -12.16
C ASP A 39 6.50 3.72 -13.44
N PHE A 40 5.40 4.46 -13.29
CA PHE A 40 4.64 4.99 -14.41
C PHE A 40 5.48 5.92 -15.30
N GLY A 41 6.28 6.81 -14.68
CA GLY A 41 7.15 7.72 -15.40
C GLY A 41 8.22 6.98 -16.20
N LEU A 42 8.93 6.03 -15.58
CA LEU A 42 10.00 5.29 -16.22
C LEU A 42 9.49 4.33 -17.28
N LEU A 43 8.35 3.68 -17.05
CA LEU A 43 7.67 2.84 -18.04
C LEU A 43 7.31 3.66 -19.29
N ASN A 44 6.69 4.82 -19.12
CA ASN A 44 6.33 5.68 -20.24
C ASN A 44 7.58 6.18 -20.97
N LEU A 45 8.63 6.58 -20.25
CA LEU A 45 9.87 7.01 -20.87
C LEU A 45 10.54 5.89 -21.69
N LEU A 46 10.66 4.69 -21.12
CA LEU A 46 11.31 3.56 -21.78
C LEU A 46 10.52 3.03 -22.99
N VAL A 47 9.19 3.02 -22.90
CA VAL A 47 8.33 2.55 -24.00
C VAL A 47 8.22 3.60 -25.10
N GLN A 48 8.06 4.88 -24.76
CA GLN A 48 7.79 5.94 -25.75
C GLN A 48 9.06 6.51 -26.38
N PHE A 49 10.17 6.64 -25.63
CA PHE A 49 11.39 7.27 -26.14
C PHE A 49 12.48 6.28 -26.54
N ALA A 50 12.50 5.10 -25.94
CA ALA A 50 13.55 4.11 -26.20
C ALA A 50 13.05 2.87 -26.98
N GLU A 51 11.76 2.84 -27.36
CA GLU A 51 11.10 1.76 -28.11
C GLU A 51 11.37 0.35 -27.53
N PHE A 52 11.63 0.26 -26.23
CA PHE A 52 11.89 -1.03 -25.59
C PHE A 52 10.65 -1.91 -25.65
N GLN A 53 10.87 -3.22 -25.75
CA GLN A 53 9.81 -4.20 -25.59
C GLN A 53 9.09 -3.97 -24.25
N LYS A 54 7.76 -3.82 -24.29
CA LYS A 54 6.90 -3.46 -23.13
C LYS A 54 7.22 -4.26 -21.86
N VAL A 55 7.52 -5.55 -22.02
CA VAL A 55 7.86 -6.44 -20.90
C VAL A 55 9.18 -6.04 -20.24
N VAL A 56 10.22 -5.76 -21.03
CA VAL A 56 11.54 -5.37 -20.51
C VAL A 56 11.47 -4.00 -19.84
N ALA A 57 10.78 -3.05 -20.48
CA ALA A 57 10.54 -1.73 -19.90
C ALA A 57 9.83 -1.82 -18.55
N ASN A 58 8.79 -2.66 -18.44
CA ASN A 58 8.05 -2.88 -17.20
C ASN A 58 8.88 -3.53 -16.10
N VAL A 59 9.72 -4.52 -16.43
CA VAL A 59 10.61 -5.15 -15.43
C VAL A 59 11.62 -4.12 -14.89
N CYS A 60 12.21 -3.30 -15.77
CA CYS A 60 13.14 -2.25 -15.37
C CYS A 60 12.49 -1.15 -14.52
N SER A 61 11.32 -0.65 -14.95
CA SER A 61 10.58 0.39 -14.23
C SER A 61 10.13 -0.09 -12.85
N PHE A 62 9.56 -1.30 -12.79
CA PHE A 62 9.10 -1.90 -11.53
C PHE A 62 10.26 -2.11 -10.56
N THR A 63 11.39 -2.61 -11.05
CA THR A 63 12.59 -2.81 -10.22
C THR A 63 13.11 -1.49 -9.66
N ALA A 64 13.18 -0.44 -10.50
CA ALA A 64 13.60 0.89 -10.08
C ALA A 64 12.64 1.47 -9.03
N ALA A 65 11.33 1.29 -9.21
CA ALA A 65 10.31 1.72 -8.28
C ALA A 65 10.41 1.03 -6.92
N VAL A 66 10.60 -0.30 -6.90
CA VAL A 66 10.78 -1.08 -5.66
C VAL A 66 12.05 -0.65 -4.91
N ILE A 67 13.16 -0.44 -5.62
CA ILE A 67 14.42 0.04 -5.03
C ILE A 67 14.22 1.44 -4.44
N SER A 68 13.63 2.36 -5.19
CA SER A 68 13.34 3.71 -4.73
C SER A 68 12.47 3.70 -3.48
N ASN A 69 11.38 2.92 -3.51
CA ASN A 69 10.47 2.77 -2.39
C ASN A 69 11.19 2.23 -1.14
N PHE A 70 12.08 1.25 -1.28
CA PHE A 70 12.89 0.74 -0.18
C PHE A 70 13.89 1.79 0.35
N VAL A 71 14.61 2.48 -0.54
CA VAL A 71 15.62 3.50 -0.17
C VAL A 71 14.98 4.63 0.62
N TRP A 72 13.86 5.16 0.16
CA TRP A 72 13.14 6.23 0.85
C TRP A 72 12.53 5.76 2.17
N ASN A 73 12.01 4.52 2.23
CA ASN A 73 11.55 3.95 3.49
C ASN A 73 12.68 3.86 4.53
N ARG A 74 13.88 3.44 4.12
CA ARG A 74 15.03 3.36 5.03
C ARG A 74 15.61 4.73 5.39
N LEU A 75 15.70 5.65 4.45
CA LEU A 75 16.38 6.93 4.67
C LEU A 75 15.49 7.98 5.36
N TRP A 76 14.18 7.98 5.10
CA TRP A 76 13.28 9.04 5.54
C TRP A 76 12.15 8.57 6.48
N VAL A 77 11.59 7.38 6.24
CA VAL A 77 10.49 6.86 7.08
C VAL A 77 11.03 6.27 8.38
N TYR A 78 12.08 5.45 8.29
CA TYR A 78 12.71 4.77 9.42
C TYR A 78 14.23 5.01 9.48
N PRO A 79 14.69 6.27 9.65
CA PRO A 79 16.11 6.58 9.65
C PRO A 79 16.89 5.87 10.77
N GLU A 80 16.22 5.40 11.84
CA GLU A 80 16.87 4.66 12.92
C GLU A 80 17.39 3.28 12.48
N THR A 81 16.91 2.76 11.36
CA THR A 81 17.24 1.42 10.84
C THR A 81 18.47 1.40 9.94
N ARG A 82 19.19 2.53 9.82
CA ARG A 82 20.40 2.66 9.00
C ARG A 82 21.54 1.75 9.45
N GLY A 83 21.66 1.44 10.74
CA GLY A 83 22.72 0.59 11.30
C GLY A 83 22.54 -0.92 11.07
N ASP A 84 21.36 -1.35 10.60
CA ASP A 84 21.00 -2.75 10.46
C ASP A 84 21.39 -3.34 9.08
N PRO A 85 21.44 -4.69 8.96
CA PRO A 85 21.83 -5.37 7.72
C PRO A 85 20.87 -5.09 6.55
N LEU A 86 21.39 -4.46 5.48
CA LEU A 86 20.62 -4.05 4.30
C LEU A 86 19.85 -5.22 3.65
N ARG A 87 20.53 -6.36 3.46
CA ARG A 87 19.95 -7.54 2.79
C ARG A 87 18.75 -8.11 3.54
N LYS A 88 18.83 -8.17 4.87
CA LYS A 88 17.75 -8.70 5.72
C LYS A 88 16.51 -7.82 5.64
N GLN A 89 16.67 -6.50 5.75
CA GLN A 89 15.55 -5.56 5.65
C GLN A 89 14.93 -5.54 4.25
N PHE A 90 15.76 -5.56 3.21
CA PHE A 90 15.26 -5.61 1.84
C PHE A 90 14.45 -6.90 1.60
N ALA A 91 14.96 -8.05 2.07
CA ALA A 91 14.24 -9.32 1.97
C ALA A 91 12.93 -9.30 2.76
N GLN A 92 12.92 -8.79 3.99
CA GLN A 92 11.69 -8.64 4.78
C GLN A 92 10.68 -7.72 4.09
N PHE A 93 11.12 -6.54 3.65
CA PHE A 93 10.27 -5.60 2.91
C PHE A 93 9.70 -6.23 1.64
N PHE A 94 10.53 -6.92 0.86
CA PHE A 94 10.09 -7.61 -0.35
C PHE A 94 9.07 -8.70 -0.05
N VAL A 95 9.31 -9.53 0.97
CA VAL A 95 8.37 -10.59 1.40
C VAL A 95 7.03 -9.99 1.85
N VAL A 96 7.05 -8.88 2.61
CA VAL A 96 5.81 -8.20 3.02
C VAL A 96 5.04 -7.68 1.82
N ASN A 97 5.71 -7.02 0.88
CA ASN A 97 5.05 -6.50 -0.33
C ASN A 97 4.55 -7.62 -1.24
N ALA A 98 5.30 -8.72 -1.38
CA ALA A 98 4.87 -9.88 -2.16
C ALA A 98 3.65 -10.57 -1.53
N ALA A 99 3.65 -10.75 -0.19
CA ALA A 99 2.49 -11.25 0.53
C ALA A 99 1.29 -10.30 0.42
N GLY A 100 1.54 -8.99 0.51
CA GLY A 100 0.54 -7.95 0.29
C GLY A 100 -0.08 -8.03 -1.11
N LEU A 101 0.73 -8.29 -2.15
CA LEU A 101 0.24 -8.50 -3.51
C LEU A 101 -0.67 -9.73 -3.60
N LEU A 102 -0.29 -10.85 -2.99
CA LEU A 102 -1.13 -12.06 -2.96
C LEU A 102 -2.47 -11.80 -2.25
N ILE A 103 -2.44 -11.07 -1.12
CA ILE A 103 -3.65 -10.65 -0.41
C ILE A 103 -4.48 -9.72 -1.29
N ASN A 104 -3.86 -8.79 -2.02
CA ASN A 104 -4.54 -7.89 -2.96
C ASN A 104 -5.33 -8.70 -3.99
N THR A 105 -4.65 -9.64 -4.64
CA THR A 105 -5.21 -10.48 -5.69
C THR A 105 -6.34 -11.35 -5.15
N ALA A 106 -6.17 -11.93 -3.95
CA ALA A 106 -7.20 -12.75 -3.31
C ALA A 106 -8.45 -11.91 -2.96
N ILE A 107 -8.28 -10.74 -2.35
CA ILE A 107 -9.40 -9.85 -2.00
C ILE A 107 -10.10 -9.35 -3.26
N PHE A 108 -9.35 -8.93 -4.28
CA PHE A 108 -9.90 -8.50 -5.55
C PHE A 108 -10.77 -9.60 -6.17
N TYR A 109 -10.23 -10.82 -6.29
CA TYR A 109 -10.95 -11.96 -6.85
C TYR A 109 -12.22 -12.31 -6.06
N LEU A 110 -12.14 -12.32 -4.73
CA LEU A 110 -13.29 -12.60 -3.88
C LEU A 110 -14.37 -11.50 -3.95
N THR A 111 -13.94 -10.24 -3.96
CA THR A 111 -14.86 -9.09 -4.00
C THR A 111 -15.57 -8.99 -5.35
N ASP A 112 -14.81 -9.16 -6.44
CA ASP A 112 -15.37 -9.20 -7.79
C ASP A 112 -16.35 -10.37 -7.95
N ARG A 113 -15.95 -11.59 -7.57
CA ARG A 113 -16.75 -12.79 -7.79
C ARG A 113 -18.03 -12.88 -6.95
N TRP A 114 -17.98 -12.43 -5.70
CA TRP A 114 -19.07 -12.65 -4.73
C TRP A 114 -19.88 -11.40 -4.40
N PHE A 115 -19.29 -10.20 -4.49
CA PHE A 115 -19.92 -8.97 -4.02
C PHE A 115 -20.31 -8.00 -5.12
N LEU A 116 -19.44 -7.74 -6.10
CA LEU A 116 -19.64 -6.63 -7.05
C LEU A 116 -19.93 -7.06 -8.50
N GLY A 117 -19.53 -8.27 -8.91
CA GLY A 117 -19.68 -8.77 -10.28
C GLY A 117 -21.13 -8.95 -10.74
N GLU A 118 -21.33 -9.24 -12.03
CA GLU A 118 -22.67 -9.27 -12.65
C GLU A 118 -23.62 -10.34 -12.08
N ALA A 119 -23.07 -11.42 -11.51
CA ALA A 119 -23.83 -12.49 -10.84
C ALA A 119 -23.67 -12.48 -9.31
N SER A 120 -23.26 -11.34 -8.73
CA SER A 120 -22.96 -11.20 -7.32
C SER A 120 -24.17 -10.77 -6.47
N LEU A 121 -24.03 -10.84 -5.14
CA LEU A 121 -25.07 -10.45 -4.18
C LEU A 121 -25.51 -8.98 -4.35
N LEU A 122 -24.63 -8.08 -4.78
CA LEU A 122 -24.94 -6.66 -4.97
C LEU A 122 -25.09 -6.28 -6.45
N ALA A 123 -25.22 -7.24 -7.37
CA ALA A 123 -25.33 -6.98 -8.80
C ALA A 123 -26.45 -5.96 -9.14
N GLY A 124 -27.63 -6.10 -8.52
CA GLY A 124 -28.75 -5.17 -8.71
C GLY A 124 -28.43 -3.73 -8.26
N PRO A 125 -28.08 -3.51 -6.98
CA PRO A 125 -27.68 -2.19 -6.48
C PRO A 125 -26.49 -1.57 -7.22
N VAL A 126 -25.45 -2.35 -7.52
CA VAL A 126 -24.25 -1.86 -8.22
C VAL A 126 -24.58 -1.51 -9.67
N GLY A 127 -25.39 -2.31 -10.37
CA GLY A 127 -25.84 -2.01 -11.73
C GLY A 127 -26.73 -0.75 -11.79
N ALA A 128 -27.60 -0.55 -10.80
CA ALA A 128 -28.40 0.66 -10.69
C ALA A 128 -27.53 1.90 -10.44
N LEU A 129 -26.55 1.80 -9.53
CA LEU A 129 -25.59 2.88 -9.28
C LEU A 129 -24.71 3.16 -10.51
N ALA A 130 -24.23 2.14 -11.20
CA ALA A 130 -23.43 2.27 -12.42
C ALA A 130 -24.21 3.02 -13.51
N THR A 131 -25.48 2.66 -13.72
CA THR A 131 -26.36 3.34 -14.66
C THR A 131 -26.60 4.80 -14.26
N ALA A 132 -26.81 5.07 -12.97
CA ALA A 132 -27.02 6.42 -12.45
C ALA A 132 -25.82 7.36 -12.65
N ILE A 133 -24.59 6.81 -12.62
CA ILE A 133 -23.35 7.58 -12.86
C ILE A 133 -22.85 7.49 -14.31
N GLY A 134 -23.61 6.84 -15.20
CA GLY A 134 -23.26 6.70 -16.62
C GLY A 134 -22.04 5.80 -16.90
N MET A 135 -21.75 4.85 -16.00
CA MET A 135 -20.62 3.93 -16.10
C MET A 135 -21.12 2.50 -16.38
N ALA A 136 -20.33 1.68 -17.08
CA ALA A 136 -20.65 0.26 -17.20
C ALA A 136 -20.58 -0.41 -15.82
N HIS A 137 -21.48 -1.37 -15.55
CA HIS A 137 -21.47 -2.14 -14.30
C HIS A 137 -20.10 -2.81 -14.10
N PHE A 138 -19.57 -3.45 -15.15
CA PHE A 138 -18.24 -4.05 -15.12
C PHE A 138 -17.15 -3.07 -14.64
N ASP A 139 -17.10 -1.86 -15.19
CA ASP A 139 -16.09 -0.86 -14.82
C ASP A 139 -16.21 -0.41 -13.37
N LEU A 140 -17.44 -0.17 -12.89
CA LEU A 140 -17.68 0.23 -11.51
C LEU A 140 -17.32 -0.90 -10.53
N ALA A 141 -17.74 -2.12 -10.84
CA ALA A 141 -17.47 -3.30 -10.01
C ALA A 141 -15.96 -3.59 -9.94
N TYR A 142 -15.28 -3.58 -11.09
CA TYR A 142 -13.85 -3.83 -11.19
C TYR A 142 -13.02 -2.78 -10.46
N ASN A 143 -13.29 -1.49 -10.70
CA ASN A 143 -12.56 -0.40 -10.06
C ASN A 143 -12.86 -0.33 -8.55
N GLY A 144 -14.09 -0.61 -8.15
CA GLY A 144 -14.49 -0.72 -6.74
C GLY A 144 -13.75 -1.84 -6.02
N ALA A 145 -13.76 -3.06 -6.58
CA ALA A 145 -13.07 -4.21 -6.01
C ALA A 145 -11.55 -3.95 -5.86
N LYS A 146 -10.94 -3.36 -6.90
CA LYS A 146 -9.51 -3.03 -6.90
C LYS A 146 -9.16 -1.96 -5.87
N THR A 147 -10.03 -0.97 -5.67
CA THR A 147 -9.84 0.09 -4.67
C THR A 147 -9.88 -0.48 -3.25
N ILE A 148 -10.87 -1.34 -2.96
CA ILE A 148 -10.99 -2.01 -1.66
C ILE A 148 -9.75 -2.88 -1.38
N ALA A 149 -9.36 -3.72 -2.35
CA ALA A 149 -8.19 -4.58 -2.23
C ALA A 149 -6.90 -3.78 -1.97
N THR A 150 -6.72 -2.67 -2.70
CA THR A 150 -5.56 -1.78 -2.53
C THR A 150 -5.54 -1.12 -1.17
N GLY A 151 -6.70 -0.65 -0.69
CA GLY A 151 -6.84 -0.08 0.64
C GLY A 151 -6.43 -1.08 1.74
N VAL A 152 -6.97 -2.29 1.70
CA VAL A 152 -6.64 -3.34 2.69
C VAL A 152 -5.15 -3.67 2.68
N VAL A 153 -4.56 -3.80 1.49
CA VAL A 153 -3.15 -4.14 1.34
C VAL A 153 -2.22 -3.02 1.78
N LEU A 154 -2.63 -1.77 1.61
CA LEU A 154 -1.89 -0.63 2.14
C LEU A 154 -1.79 -0.71 3.68
N PHE A 155 -2.88 -1.05 4.37
CA PHE A 155 -2.86 -1.28 5.81
C PHE A 155 -2.00 -2.51 6.19
N TRP A 156 -2.15 -3.63 5.47
CA TRP A 156 -1.31 -4.82 5.66
C TRP A 156 0.18 -4.48 5.55
N ASN A 157 0.58 -3.83 4.45
CA ASN A 157 1.96 -3.47 4.19
C ASN A 157 2.51 -2.55 5.29
N PHE A 158 1.72 -1.58 5.77
CA PHE A 158 2.14 -0.72 6.86
C PHE A 158 2.29 -1.47 8.17
N PHE A 159 1.26 -2.17 8.64
CA PHE A 159 1.27 -2.81 9.95
C PHE A 159 2.29 -3.95 10.03
N VAL A 160 2.41 -4.77 8.99
CA VAL A 160 3.38 -5.86 8.99
C VAL A 160 4.80 -5.31 8.93
N ASN A 161 5.08 -4.29 8.11
CA ASN A 161 6.40 -3.66 8.15
C ASN A 161 6.67 -3.01 9.52
N ARG A 162 5.66 -2.41 10.15
CA ARG A 162 5.79 -1.80 11.47
C ARG A 162 6.12 -2.81 12.57
N PHE A 163 5.40 -3.94 12.61
CA PHE A 163 5.50 -4.94 13.68
C PHE A 163 6.57 -6.01 13.44
N TRP A 164 6.96 -6.25 12.18
CA TRP A 164 7.94 -7.27 11.82
C TRP A 164 9.26 -6.68 11.31
N THR A 165 9.22 -5.85 10.27
CA THR A 165 10.44 -5.27 9.68
C THR A 165 11.09 -4.24 10.62
N PHE A 166 10.28 -3.42 11.29
CA PHE A 166 10.74 -2.29 12.11
C PHE A 166 10.39 -2.44 13.60
N ARG A 167 10.25 -3.67 14.09
CA ARG A 167 9.86 -3.99 15.47
C ARG A 167 10.71 -3.27 16.54
N HIS A 168 11.98 -2.99 16.23
CA HIS A 168 12.94 -2.42 17.18
C HIS A 168 12.86 -0.89 17.31
N VAL A 169 12.11 -0.21 16.44
CA VAL A 169 11.97 1.24 16.45
C VAL A 169 10.89 1.65 17.45
N ARG A 170 11.31 2.34 18.52
CA ARG A 170 10.43 2.90 19.57
C ARG A 170 9.68 4.16 19.11
#